data_AF-A0ABD5XSY5-F1
#
_entry.id   AF-A0ABD5XSY5-F1
#
_cell.length_a   1.000
_cell.length_b   1.000
_cell.length_c   1.000
_cell.angle_alpha   90.00
_cell.angle_beta   90.00
_cell.angle_gamma   90.00
#
_symmetry.space_group_name_H-M   'P 1'
#
loop_
_entity.id
_entity.type
_entity.pdbx_description
1 polymer ?
#
loop_
_entity_poly.entity_id
_entity_poly.type
_entity_poly.pdbx_seq_one_letter_code
_entity_poly.pdbx_strand_id
1 'polypeptide(L)'
;MLPTLTPLAFDPAHPFPFISNLSLSLAVVSRSPGADGPRFTRIKIPQNRSRFVPVPGRTHEYVLIEDLIEANIDLLLPNLEILDVSKFKVTRNAEVRRDEEVAEDLIDMIEEVIEQRRFATVVRLEVDADMSDEAVSVLRTQLGVDDDEVYQRRGLVDYRSLFELTELDRPDLSLPAWTPQPHPRFGAERAAGTARGGSATVFDTIREADVLVHHPYHSFEATTQRFLRRRRPIRTPSR
;
A
#
# COMPACT_ATOMS: atom_id res chain seq x y z
N MET A 1 5.11 -13.55 17.39
CA MET A 1 5.00 -13.75 15.93
C MET A 1 4.02 -14.87 15.61
N LEU A 2 4.26 -16.08 16.13
CA LEU A 2 3.42 -17.28 15.90
C LEU A 2 1.89 -17.08 15.94
N PRO A 3 1.28 -16.34 16.90
CA PRO A 3 -0.19 -16.25 16.97
C PRO A 3 -0.85 -15.50 15.81
N THR A 4 -0.08 -14.80 14.98
CA THR A 4 -0.57 -13.98 13.86
C THR A 4 -0.34 -14.65 12.50
N LEU A 5 0.41 -15.76 12.47
CA LEU A 5 0.72 -16.49 11.26
C LEU A 5 -0.24 -17.67 11.14
N THR A 6 -0.98 -17.72 10.03
CA THR A 6 -1.89 -18.82 9.74
C THR A 6 -1.44 -19.47 8.44
N PRO A 7 -0.78 -20.65 8.51
CA PRO A 7 -0.48 -21.45 7.34
C PRO A 7 -1.79 -21.94 6.70
N LEU A 8 -1.95 -21.71 5.40
CA LEU A 8 -3.11 -22.16 4.63
C LEU A 8 -2.63 -23.14 3.56
N ALA A 9 -2.81 -24.43 3.83
CA ALA A 9 -2.45 -25.50 2.91
C ALA A 9 -3.49 -25.63 1.79
N PHE A 10 -3.01 -25.94 0.59
CA PHE A 10 -3.81 -26.27 -0.58
C PHE A 10 -3.69 -27.77 -0.86
N ASP A 11 -4.84 -28.47 -0.90
CA ASP A 11 -4.93 -29.90 -1.22
C ASP A 11 -6.32 -30.22 -1.81
N PRO A 12 -6.61 -31.46 -2.24
CA PRO A 12 -7.94 -31.79 -2.80
C PRO A 12 -9.13 -31.55 -1.87
N ALA A 13 -8.91 -31.50 -0.54
CA ALA A 13 -9.95 -31.23 0.45
C ALA A 13 -10.04 -29.74 0.84
N HIS A 14 -9.00 -28.94 0.55
CA HIS A 14 -8.90 -27.53 0.91
C HIS A 14 -8.58 -26.69 -0.33
N PRO A 15 -9.53 -25.87 -0.83
CA PRO A 15 -9.34 -25.09 -2.03
C PRO A 15 -8.21 -24.07 -1.88
N PHE A 16 -7.68 -23.62 -3.01
CA PHE A 16 -6.57 -22.67 -3.01
C PHE A 16 -6.95 -21.38 -2.26
N PRO A 17 -6.10 -20.91 -1.32
CA PRO A 17 -6.46 -19.81 -0.44
C PRO A 17 -6.51 -18.48 -1.19
N PHE A 18 -7.46 -17.62 -0.82
CA PHE A 18 -7.57 -16.28 -1.39
C PHE A 18 -6.31 -15.42 -1.15
N ILE A 19 -5.66 -14.94 -2.22
CA ILE A 19 -4.49 -14.05 -2.12
C ILE A 19 -4.91 -12.58 -2.17
N SER A 20 -4.64 -11.87 -1.06
CA SER A 20 -4.91 -10.44 -0.92
C SER A 20 -4.05 -9.59 -1.86
N ASN A 21 -4.65 -8.57 -2.47
CA ASN A 21 -3.94 -7.63 -3.35
C ASN A 21 -2.77 -6.96 -2.61
N LEU A 22 -1.62 -6.87 -3.28
CA LEU A 22 -0.39 -6.27 -2.80
C LEU A 22 0.09 -6.82 -1.44
N SER A 23 -0.30 -8.03 -1.06
CA SER A 23 0.17 -8.67 0.16
C SER A 23 1.38 -9.55 -0.14
N LEU A 24 2.47 -9.32 0.57
CA LEU A 24 3.60 -10.24 0.61
C LEU A 24 3.16 -11.54 1.29
N SER A 25 3.55 -12.68 0.74
CA SER A 25 3.28 -14.03 1.28
C SER A 25 4.48 -14.94 1.00
N LEU A 26 4.62 -15.99 1.81
CA LEU A 26 5.48 -17.13 1.53
C LEU A 26 4.66 -18.22 0.84
N ALA A 27 5.23 -18.80 -0.20
CA ALA A 27 4.85 -20.05 -0.82
C ALA A 27 5.78 -21.13 -0.27
N VAL A 28 5.22 -22.13 0.39
CA VAL A 28 5.98 -23.23 0.99
C VAL A 28 5.58 -24.53 0.31
N VAL A 29 6.53 -25.17 -0.35
CA VAL A 29 6.36 -26.53 -0.88
C VAL A 29 6.93 -27.48 0.15
N SER A 30 6.11 -28.41 0.61
CA SER A 30 6.47 -29.37 1.66
C SER A 30 5.96 -30.76 1.36
N ARG A 31 6.56 -31.77 1.97
CA ARG A 31 6.12 -33.17 1.85
C ARG A 31 5.88 -33.74 3.24
N SER A 32 4.72 -34.38 3.42
CA SER A 32 4.45 -35.16 4.63
C SER A 32 5.02 -36.58 4.47
N PRO A 33 5.54 -37.20 5.55
CA PRO A 33 5.93 -38.60 5.52
C PRO A 33 4.77 -39.51 5.06
N GLY A 34 4.99 -40.29 4.01
CA GLY A 34 3.99 -41.22 3.45
C GLY A 34 2.90 -40.58 2.58
N ALA A 35 2.99 -39.28 2.26
CA ALA A 35 2.08 -38.64 1.32
C ALA A 35 2.51 -38.87 -0.13
N ASP A 36 1.52 -38.88 -1.03
CA ASP A 36 1.68 -39.20 -2.46
C ASP A 36 2.13 -38.00 -3.32
N GLY A 37 2.73 -36.98 -2.69
CA GLY A 37 3.21 -35.79 -3.39
C GLY A 37 3.53 -34.59 -2.49
N PRO A 38 4.14 -33.55 -3.07
CA PRO A 38 4.35 -32.27 -2.41
C PRO A 38 3.03 -31.52 -2.22
N ARG A 39 3.03 -30.62 -1.23
CA ARG A 39 1.90 -29.82 -0.78
C ARG A 39 2.31 -28.36 -0.73
N PHE A 40 1.48 -27.52 -1.34
CA PHE A 40 1.63 -26.07 -1.31
C PHE A 40 0.96 -25.50 -0.05
N THR A 41 1.67 -24.66 0.68
CA THR A 41 1.14 -23.92 1.83
C THR A 41 1.48 -22.44 1.70
N ARG A 42 0.46 -21.60 1.85
CA ARG A 42 0.63 -20.15 1.86
C ARG A 42 0.73 -19.64 3.30
N ILE A 43 1.70 -18.77 3.57
CA ILE A 43 1.79 -18.00 4.81
C ILE A 43 1.76 -16.51 4.47
N LYS A 44 0.75 -15.78 4.94
CA LYS A 44 0.66 -14.34 4.72
C LYS A 44 1.61 -13.61 5.67
N ILE A 45 2.41 -12.68 5.13
CA ILE A 45 3.24 -11.80 5.95
C ILE A 45 2.35 -10.76 6.64
N PRO A 46 2.39 -10.63 7.98
CA PRO A 46 1.53 -9.72 8.71
C PRO A 46 1.94 -8.25 8.45
N GLN A 47 0.94 -7.40 8.19
CA GLN A 47 1.14 -5.97 7.91
C GLN A 47 0.93 -5.08 9.15
N ASN A 48 0.52 -5.66 10.28
CA ASN A 48 0.29 -4.94 11.54
C ASN A 48 1.57 -4.77 12.38
N ARG A 49 2.73 -5.12 11.81
CA ARG A 49 4.06 -5.00 12.42
C ARG A 49 5.01 -4.43 11.38
N SER A 50 6.05 -3.73 11.84
CA SER A 50 7.13 -3.31 10.94
C SER A 50 7.74 -4.53 10.26
N ARG A 51 8.00 -4.39 8.97
CA ARG A 51 8.65 -5.44 8.20
C ARG A 51 10.13 -5.54 8.54
N PHE A 52 10.74 -4.44 8.99
CA PHE A 52 12.14 -4.38 9.42
C PHE A 52 12.23 -4.64 10.92
N VAL A 53 12.53 -5.88 11.29
CA VAL A 53 12.67 -6.29 12.68
C VAL A 53 14.07 -5.89 13.19
N PRO A 54 14.19 -5.04 14.24
CA PRO A 54 15.48 -4.62 14.75
C PRO A 54 16.23 -5.78 15.40
N VAL A 55 17.54 -5.87 15.16
CA VAL A 55 18.40 -6.88 15.79
C VAL A 55 18.74 -6.46 17.22
N PRO A 56 18.42 -7.27 18.25
CA PRO A 56 18.71 -6.91 19.64
C PRO A 56 20.20 -6.61 19.87
N GLY A 57 20.49 -5.49 20.52
CA GLY A 57 21.86 -5.08 20.86
C GLY A 57 22.68 -4.51 19.69
N ARG A 58 22.09 -4.36 18.50
CA ARG A 58 22.73 -3.71 17.34
C ARG A 58 21.96 -2.47 16.90
N THR A 59 22.70 -1.46 16.49
CA THR A 59 22.12 -0.16 16.11
C THR A 59 21.96 -0.11 14.59
N HIS A 60 20.76 0.24 14.11
CA HIS A 60 20.43 0.35 12.68
C HIS A 60 20.64 -0.94 11.87
N GLU A 61 20.63 -2.09 12.52
CA GLU A 61 20.60 -3.40 11.86
C GLU A 61 19.21 -4.01 11.98
N TYR A 62 18.69 -4.46 10.85
CA TYR A 62 17.35 -5.00 10.74
C TYR A 62 17.38 -6.29 9.93
N VAL A 63 16.46 -7.19 10.25
CA VAL A 63 16.14 -8.37 9.44
C VAL A 63 14.73 -8.24 8.91
N LEU A 64 14.47 -8.76 7.72
CA LEU A 64 13.11 -8.78 7.19
C LEU A 64 12.28 -9.80 7.97
N ILE A 65 11.03 -9.45 8.23
CA ILE A 65 10.09 -10.34 8.91
C ILE A 65 9.86 -11.64 8.12
N GLU A 66 9.81 -11.57 6.80
CA GLU A 66 9.65 -12.75 5.94
C GLU A 66 10.85 -13.69 6.05
N ASP A 67 12.08 -13.17 6.08
CA ASP A 67 13.30 -13.98 6.23
C ASP A 67 13.35 -14.61 7.63
N LEU A 68 12.90 -13.88 8.65
CA LEU A 68 12.79 -14.43 10.01
C LEU A 68 11.76 -15.56 10.08
N ILE A 69 10.63 -15.44 9.37
CA ILE A 69 9.61 -16.48 9.30
C ILE A 69 10.14 -17.70 8.53
N GLU A 70 10.79 -17.47 7.39
CA GLU A 70 11.42 -18.51 6.57
C GLU A 70 12.47 -19.29 7.36
N ALA A 71 13.36 -18.60 8.08
CA ALA A 71 14.40 -19.23 8.91
C ALA A 71 13.85 -20.03 10.11
N ASN A 72 12.57 -19.88 10.45
CA ASN A 72 11.89 -20.57 11.56
C ASN A 72 10.63 -21.32 11.08
N ILE A 73 10.62 -21.74 9.81
CA ILE A 73 9.44 -22.32 9.16
C ILE A 73 9.02 -23.65 9.80
N ASP A 74 9.98 -24.38 10.38
CA ASP A 74 9.79 -25.64 11.09
C ASP A 74 8.87 -25.51 12.32
N LEU A 75 8.85 -24.32 12.96
CA LEU A 75 7.94 -24.04 14.06
C LEU A 75 6.47 -23.90 13.60
N LEU A 76 6.25 -23.51 12.35
CA LEU A 76 4.91 -23.37 11.76
C LEU A 76 4.43 -24.65 11.09
N LEU A 77 5.35 -25.45 10.57
CA LEU A 77 5.10 -26.66 9.80
C LEU A 77 5.88 -27.86 10.38
N PRO A 78 5.60 -28.25 11.65
CA PRO A 78 6.36 -29.30 12.30
C PRO A 78 6.12 -30.65 11.61
N ASN A 79 7.17 -31.48 11.55
CA ASN A 79 7.14 -32.83 10.97
C ASN A 79 6.89 -32.89 9.45
N LEU A 80 7.07 -31.77 8.74
CA LEU A 80 7.07 -31.74 7.27
C LEU A 80 8.50 -31.60 6.74
N GLU A 81 8.80 -32.28 5.64
CA GLU A 81 9.99 -32.04 4.84
C GLU A 81 9.75 -30.78 4.01
N ILE A 82 10.51 -29.71 4.23
CA ILE A 82 10.40 -28.47 3.46
C ILE A 82 11.27 -28.61 2.20
N LEU A 83 10.65 -28.47 1.03
CA LEU A 83 11.30 -28.60 -0.27
C LEU A 83 11.66 -27.24 -0.88
N ASP A 84 10.81 -26.25 -0.68
CA ASP A 84 11.00 -24.87 -1.15
C ASP A 84 10.26 -23.90 -0.22
N VAL A 85 10.88 -22.75 0.07
CA VAL A 85 10.23 -21.60 0.70
C VAL A 85 10.60 -20.38 -0.10
N SER A 86 9.61 -19.75 -0.71
CA SER A 86 9.85 -18.65 -1.63
C SER A 86 8.81 -17.54 -1.45
N LYS A 87 9.23 -16.29 -1.64
CA LYS A 87 8.36 -15.12 -1.42
C LYS A 87 7.60 -14.80 -2.69
N PHE A 88 6.36 -14.33 -2.54
CA PHE A 88 5.58 -13.82 -3.66
C PHE A 88 4.61 -12.72 -3.26
N LYS A 89 4.20 -11.96 -4.27
CA LYS A 89 3.22 -10.87 -4.15
C LYS A 89 2.38 -10.80 -5.41
N VAL A 90 1.09 -10.55 -5.22
CA VAL A 90 0.11 -10.42 -6.30
C VAL A 90 -0.31 -8.97 -6.43
N THR A 91 -0.45 -8.49 -7.67
CA THR A 91 -1.14 -7.24 -8.01
C THR A 91 -2.39 -7.56 -8.79
N ARG A 92 -3.53 -7.01 -8.35
CA ARG A 92 -4.82 -7.13 -9.04
C ARG A 92 -5.18 -5.81 -9.70
N ASN A 93 -5.90 -5.89 -10.81
CA ASN A 93 -6.42 -4.70 -11.47
C ASN A 93 -7.33 -3.90 -10.50
N ALA A 94 -7.29 -2.57 -10.59
CA ALA A 94 -8.17 -1.69 -9.80
C ALA A 94 -9.54 -1.48 -10.46
N GLU A 95 -9.71 -1.96 -11.69
CA GLU A 95 -10.88 -1.73 -12.52
C GLU A 95 -12.03 -2.68 -12.14
N VAL A 96 -13.03 -2.10 -11.48
CA VAL A 96 -14.36 -2.71 -11.37
C VAL A 96 -15.09 -2.40 -12.68
N ARG A 97 -15.54 -3.44 -13.40
CA ARG A 97 -16.37 -3.27 -14.58
C ARG A 97 -17.61 -2.48 -14.16
N ARG A 98 -17.75 -1.26 -14.67
CA ARG A 98 -18.96 -0.46 -14.48
C ARG A 98 -20.03 -1.04 -15.39
N ASP A 99 -21.05 -1.66 -14.83
CA ASP A 99 -22.36 -1.68 -15.47
C ASP A 99 -23.02 -0.36 -15.10
N GLU A 100 -23.07 0.58 -16.04
CA GLU A 100 -23.54 1.96 -15.85
C GLU A 100 -25.07 2.10 -15.76
N GLU A 101 -25.81 1.02 -15.45
CA GLU A 101 -27.27 1.06 -15.38
C GLU A 101 -27.80 0.82 -13.96
N VAL A 102 -28.48 1.87 -13.47
CA VAL A 102 -29.35 1.95 -12.29
C VAL A 102 -28.69 2.38 -10.97
N ALA A 103 -28.82 3.67 -10.67
CA ALA A 103 -28.62 4.23 -9.34
C ALA A 103 -29.84 3.94 -8.47
N GLU A 104 -29.63 3.36 -7.28
CA GLU A 104 -30.58 3.58 -6.17
C GLU A 104 -29.93 3.67 -4.77
N ASP A 105 -28.68 3.24 -4.54
CA ASP A 105 -27.99 3.61 -3.29
C ASP A 105 -26.46 3.65 -3.43
N LEU A 106 -25.84 4.79 -3.09
CA LEU A 106 -24.39 4.99 -3.21
C LEU A 106 -23.61 4.14 -2.20
N ILE A 107 -24.20 3.86 -1.04
CA ILE A 107 -23.56 3.08 0.02
C ILE A 107 -23.51 1.59 -0.40
N ASP A 108 -24.62 1.03 -0.85
CA ASP A 108 -24.68 -0.35 -1.34
C ASP A 108 -23.76 -0.55 -2.55
N MET A 109 -23.68 0.45 -3.45
CA MET A 109 -22.75 0.44 -4.58
C MET A 109 -21.27 0.45 -4.12
N ILE A 110 -20.94 1.19 -3.06
CA ILE A 110 -19.58 1.18 -2.49
C ILE A 110 -19.27 -0.18 -1.85
N GLU A 111 -20.22 -0.78 -1.12
CA GLU A 111 -20.07 -2.11 -0.53
C GLU A 111 -19.89 -3.19 -1.62
N GLU A 112 -20.70 -3.16 -2.67
CA GLU A 112 -20.62 -4.08 -3.80
C GLU A 112 -19.31 -3.91 -4.59
N VAL A 113 -18.84 -2.67 -4.79
CA VAL A 113 -17.51 -2.37 -5.37
C VAL A 113 -16.38 -2.90 -4.50
N ILE A 114 -16.51 -2.87 -3.17
CA ILE A 114 -15.53 -3.43 -2.23
C ILE A 114 -15.51 -4.96 -2.32
N GLU A 115 -16.67 -5.60 -2.44
CA GLU A 115 -16.76 -7.05 -2.63
C GLU A 115 -16.19 -7.48 -3.99
N GLN A 116 -16.54 -6.79 -5.08
CA GLN A 116 -16.02 -7.07 -6.43
C GLN A 116 -14.50 -6.85 -6.54
N ARG A 117 -13.94 -5.87 -5.80
CA ARG A 117 -12.48 -5.70 -5.70
C ARG A 117 -11.74 -6.91 -5.13
N ARG A 118 -12.40 -7.73 -4.29
CA ARG A 118 -11.78 -8.98 -3.82
C ARG A 118 -11.56 -9.97 -4.97
N PHE A 119 -12.34 -9.91 -6.04
CA PHE A 119 -12.26 -10.84 -7.18
C PHE A 119 -11.62 -10.25 -8.44
N ALA A 120 -11.06 -9.04 -8.38
CA ALA A 120 -10.39 -8.43 -9.52
C ALA A 120 -9.24 -9.33 -10.05
N THR A 121 -9.13 -9.45 -11.36
CA THR A 121 -8.14 -10.30 -12.04
C THR A 121 -6.73 -9.97 -11.57
N VAL A 122 -5.92 -11.00 -11.33
CA VAL A 122 -4.49 -10.84 -11.09
C VAL A 122 -3.86 -10.41 -12.40
N VAL A 123 -3.12 -9.29 -12.38
CA VAL A 123 -2.43 -8.74 -13.56
C VAL A 123 -0.91 -8.80 -13.43
N ARG A 124 -0.43 -9.21 -12.25
CA ARG A 124 1.00 -9.38 -11.98
C ARG A 124 1.23 -10.32 -10.81
N LEU A 125 2.07 -11.30 -11.03
CA LEU A 125 2.64 -12.16 -9.99
C LEU A 125 4.15 -11.86 -9.90
N GLU A 126 4.59 -11.36 -8.75
CA GLU A 126 6.01 -11.14 -8.46
C GLU A 126 6.49 -12.25 -7.53
N VAL A 127 7.56 -12.95 -7.87
CA VAL A 127 8.12 -14.09 -7.14
C VAL A 127 9.62 -13.91 -6.92
N ASP A 128 10.17 -14.56 -5.90
CA ASP A 128 11.61 -14.74 -5.76
C ASP A 128 12.20 -15.44 -7.00
N ALA A 129 13.41 -15.04 -7.40
CA ALA A 129 14.05 -15.53 -8.62
C ALA A 129 14.52 -16.99 -8.55
N ASP A 130 14.68 -17.52 -7.34
CA ASP A 130 15.05 -18.90 -7.03
C ASP A 130 13.84 -19.77 -6.65
N MET A 131 12.62 -19.24 -6.76
CA MET A 131 11.39 -20.02 -6.57
C MET A 131 11.33 -21.20 -7.53
N SER A 132 10.98 -22.38 -7.00
CA SER A 132 10.86 -23.59 -7.81
C SER A 132 9.80 -23.47 -8.91
N ASP A 133 10.06 -24.06 -10.08
CA ASP A 133 9.12 -24.11 -11.20
C ASP A 133 7.78 -24.74 -10.78
N GLU A 134 7.81 -25.69 -9.84
CA GLU A 134 6.62 -26.30 -9.26
C GLU A 134 5.76 -25.28 -8.50
N ALA A 135 6.36 -24.48 -7.61
CA ALA A 135 5.65 -23.44 -6.88
C ALA A 135 5.08 -22.36 -7.81
N VAL A 136 5.88 -21.93 -8.80
CA VAL A 136 5.44 -20.97 -9.83
C VAL A 136 4.25 -21.54 -10.62
N SER A 137 4.31 -22.80 -11.04
CA SER A 137 3.23 -23.47 -11.78
C SER A 137 1.93 -23.55 -10.98
N VAL A 138 2.01 -23.87 -9.68
CA VAL A 138 0.84 -23.87 -8.77
C VAL A 138 0.24 -22.47 -8.69
N LEU A 139 1.05 -21.45 -8.42
CA LEU A 139 0.59 -20.06 -8.32
C LEU A 139 -0.05 -19.59 -9.62
N ARG A 140 0.61 -19.85 -10.76
CA ARG A 140 0.12 -19.47 -12.10
C ARG A 140 -1.24 -20.10 -12.40
N THR A 141 -1.35 -21.41 -12.22
CA THR A 141 -2.57 -22.17 -12.50
C THR A 141 -3.73 -21.73 -11.62
N GLN A 142 -3.49 -21.59 -10.31
CA GLN A 142 -4.55 -21.28 -9.35
C GLN A 142 -4.97 -19.80 -9.38
N LEU A 143 -4.07 -18.90 -9.78
CA LEU A 143 -4.37 -17.48 -9.89
C LEU A 143 -4.83 -17.06 -11.29
N GLY A 144 -4.74 -17.94 -12.29
CA GLY A 144 -5.12 -17.66 -13.67
C GLY A 144 -4.23 -16.58 -14.30
N VAL A 145 -2.92 -16.70 -14.11
CA VAL A 145 -1.91 -15.72 -14.53
C VAL A 145 -1.17 -16.25 -15.76
N ASP A 146 -0.86 -15.39 -16.72
CA ASP A 146 -0.08 -15.77 -17.89
C ASP A 146 1.44 -15.62 -17.65
N ASP A 147 2.27 -16.26 -18.48
CA ASP A 147 3.73 -16.27 -18.28
C ASP A 147 4.36 -14.87 -18.33
N ASP A 148 3.80 -13.97 -19.15
CA ASP A 148 4.22 -12.58 -19.28
C ASP A 148 3.76 -11.69 -18.10
N GLU A 149 2.89 -12.21 -17.24
CA GLU A 149 2.46 -11.58 -16.00
C GLU A 149 3.27 -12.06 -14.77
N VAL A 150 4.21 -13.01 -14.96
CA VAL A 150 5.11 -13.52 -13.91
C VAL A 150 6.46 -12.81 -13.94
N TYR A 151 6.85 -12.21 -12.82
CA TYR A 151 8.07 -11.42 -12.67
C TYR A 151 8.96 -11.99 -11.57
N GLN A 152 10.09 -12.56 -11.97
CA GLN A 152 11.12 -13.03 -11.05
C GLN A 152 11.95 -11.85 -10.51
N ARG A 153 12.17 -11.82 -9.19
CA ARG A 153 12.89 -10.77 -8.47
C ARG A 153 14.11 -11.34 -7.76
N ARG A 154 15.29 -10.79 -8.05
CA ARG A 154 16.56 -11.15 -7.39
C ARG A 154 16.78 -10.44 -6.04
N GLY A 155 15.86 -9.58 -5.64
CA GLY A 155 15.94 -8.80 -4.39
C GLY A 155 14.56 -8.79 -3.74
N LEU A 156 14.26 -7.75 -2.97
CA LEU A 156 12.95 -7.65 -2.29
C LEU A 156 11.80 -7.79 -3.29
N VAL A 157 10.85 -8.69 -3.01
CA VAL A 157 9.59 -8.78 -3.76
C VAL A 157 8.73 -7.53 -3.56
N ASP A 158 8.81 -6.90 -2.38
CA ASP A 158 8.12 -5.66 -2.08
C ASP A 158 9.10 -4.57 -1.66
N TYR A 159 9.15 -3.43 -2.37
CA TYR A 159 10.01 -2.30 -2.00
C TYR A 159 9.28 -1.22 -1.20
N ARG A 160 7.94 -1.29 -1.09
CA ARG A 160 7.15 -0.24 -0.42
C ARG A 160 7.52 -0.07 1.05
N SER A 161 7.90 -1.15 1.73
CA SER A 161 8.31 -1.08 3.12
C SER A 161 9.58 -0.25 3.33
N LEU A 162 10.40 0.01 2.29
CA LEU A 162 11.59 0.87 2.47
C LEU A 162 11.25 2.28 2.93
N PHE A 163 10.01 2.75 2.73
CA PHE A 163 9.55 4.00 3.32
C PHE A 163 9.55 3.97 4.86
N GLU A 164 9.39 2.82 5.50
CA GLU A 164 9.55 2.67 6.96
C GLU A 164 10.96 3.09 7.42
N LEU A 165 11.99 2.88 6.58
CA LEU A 165 13.36 3.29 6.90
C LEU A 165 13.55 4.81 6.84
N THR A 166 12.68 5.55 6.15
CA THR A 166 12.73 7.02 6.11
C THR A 166 12.21 7.66 7.39
N GLU A 167 11.54 6.90 8.25
CA GLU A 167 11.03 7.36 9.54
C GLU A 167 12.07 7.22 10.67
N LEU A 168 13.26 6.69 10.38
CA LEU A 168 14.35 6.57 11.34
C LEU A 168 14.90 7.95 11.70
N ASP A 169 15.25 8.15 12.99
CA ASP A 169 15.88 9.38 13.48
C ASP A 169 17.34 9.48 13.00
N ARG A 170 17.49 9.88 11.73
CA ARG A 170 18.76 10.08 11.04
C ARG A 170 18.75 11.43 10.32
N PRO A 171 18.86 12.55 11.07
CA PRO A 171 18.85 13.89 10.47
C PRO A 171 20.03 14.09 9.51
N ASP A 172 21.13 13.35 9.70
CA ASP A 172 22.30 13.35 8.82
C ASP A 172 22.04 12.68 7.45
N LEU A 173 21.02 11.83 7.35
CA LEU A 173 20.56 11.20 6.11
C LEU A 173 19.23 11.78 5.60
N SER A 174 18.72 12.81 6.26
CA SER A 174 17.44 13.43 5.92
C SER A 174 17.65 14.69 5.09
N LEU A 175 16.69 15.00 4.23
CA LEU A 175 16.67 16.30 3.56
C LEU A 175 16.48 17.41 4.60
N PRO A 176 17.06 18.61 4.38
CA PRO A 176 16.79 19.75 5.24
C PRO A 176 15.29 20.01 5.35
N ALA A 177 14.81 20.23 6.57
CA ALA A 177 13.42 20.60 6.78
C ALA A 177 13.10 21.86 5.97
N TRP A 178 12.00 21.82 5.23
CA TRP A 178 11.54 22.95 4.43
C TRP A 178 10.06 23.20 4.69
N THR A 179 9.71 24.47 4.79
CA THR A 179 8.33 24.93 4.98
C THR A 179 7.85 25.67 3.72
N PRO A 180 6.67 25.31 3.19
CA PRO A 180 6.04 26.07 2.10
C PRO A 180 5.91 27.55 2.47
N GLN A 181 6.25 28.42 1.53
CA GLN A 181 6.25 29.85 1.75
C GLN A 181 4.86 30.45 1.53
N PRO A 182 4.48 31.54 2.22
CA PRO A 182 3.27 32.26 1.88
C PRO A 182 3.36 32.80 0.45
N HIS A 183 2.26 32.76 -0.30
CA HIS A 183 2.22 33.37 -1.62
C HIS A 183 2.40 34.89 -1.49
N PRO A 184 3.29 35.55 -2.28
CA PRO A 184 3.61 36.98 -2.12
C PRO A 184 2.37 37.89 -2.12
N ARG A 185 1.35 37.55 -2.93
CA ARG A 185 0.09 38.31 -3.00
C ARG A 185 -0.85 38.11 -1.81
N PHE A 186 -0.72 37.01 -1.05
CA PHE A 186 -1.56 36.68 0.10
C PHE A 186 -0.85 36.87 1.46
N GLY A 187 0.44 37.23 1.44
CA GLY A 187 1.30 37.38 2.63
C GLY A 187 0.87 38.47 3.61
N ALA A 188 1.31 38.32 4.86
CA ALA A 188 0.93 39.16 6.00
C ALA A 188 1.36 40.64 5.86
N GLU A 189 2.36 40.96 5.04
CA GLU A 189 2.87 42.33 4.88
C GLU A 189 1.85 43.29 4.25
N ARG A 190 0.90 42.79 3.45
CA ARG A 190 -0.23 43.62 2.97
C ARG A 190 -1.30 43.87 4.03
N ALA A 191 -1.34 43.09 5.12
CA ALA A 191 -2.27 43.33 6.23
C ALA A 191 -1.78 44.41 7.20
N ALA A 192 -0.48 44.73 7.22
CA ALA A 192 0.11 45.72 8.14
C ALA A 192 0.19 47.15 7.56
N GLY A 193 0.05 47.33 6.24
CA GLY A 193 0.32 48.60 5.55
C GLY A 193 -0.89 49.49 5.26
N THR A 194 -2.13 49.03 5.44
CA THR A 194 -3.32 49.87 5.18
C THR A 194 -3.95 50.33 6.48
N ALA A 195 -3.67 51.57 6.85
CA ALA A 195 -4.32 52.31 7.93
C ALA A 195 -5.81 52.59 7.62
N ARG A 196 -6.62 51.55 7.40
CA ARG A 196 -8.09 51.54 7.37
C ARG A 196 -8.62 50.13 7.64
N GLY A 197 -8.46 49.64 8.87
CA GLY A 197 -9.41 48.72 9.55
C GLY A 197 -9.86 47.40 8.88
N GLY A 198 -9.29 46.94 7.77
CA GLY A 198 -9.70 45.69 7.14
C GLY A 198 -8.53 44.99 6.44
N SER A 199 -8.19 43.77 6.88
CA SER A 199 -7.23 42.95 6.13
C SER A 199 -7.82 42.69 4.73
N ALA A 200 -7.08 43.00 3.66
CA ALA A 200 -7.49 42.63 2.30
C ALA A 200 -7.90 41.15 2.26
N THR A 201 -9.09 40.87 1.74
CA THR A 201 -9.58 39.51 1.66
C THR A 201 -8.94 38.80 0.47
N VAL A 202 -8.85 37.47 0.54
CA VAL A 202 -8.34 36.64 -0.56
C VAL A 202 -9.06 36.93 -1.89
N PHE A 203 -10.35 37.28 -1.83
CA PHE A 203 -11.15 37.66 -2.99
C PHE A 203 -10.79 39.03 -3.55
N ASP A 204 -10.39 39.99 -2.72
CA ASP A 204 -9.97 41.31 -3.19
C ASP A 204 -8.70 41.16 -4.04
N THR A 205 -7.74 40.37 -3.57
CA THR A 205 -6.52 40.04 -4.32
C THR A 205 -6.80 39.33 -5.64
N ILE A 206 -7.76 38.40 -5.69
CA ILE A 206 -8.12 37.70 -6.93
C ILE A 206 -8.86 38.62 -7.91
N ARG A 207 -9.70 39.54 -7.42
CA ARG A 207 -10.39 40.52 -8.28
C ARG A 207 -9.43 41.50 -8.96
N GLU A 208 -8.30 41.82 -8.32
CA GLU A 208 -7.27 42.70 -8.91
C GLU A 208 -6.59 42.05 -10.12
N ALA A 209 -6.28 40.76 -10.05
CA ALA A 209 -5.66 39.99 -11.13
C ALA A 209 -5.59 38.51 -10.74
N ASP A 210 -5.53 37.64 -11.75
CA ASP A 210 -5.33 36.20 -11.58
C ASP A 210 -4.12 35.87 -10.70
N VAL A 211 -4.28 34.85 -9.83
CA VAL A 211 -3.24 34.39 -8.91
C VAL A 211 -2.90 32.93 -9.23
N LEU A 212 -1.67 32.67 -9.68
CA LEU A 212 -1.16 31.32 -9.86
C LEU A 212 -0.52 30.83 -8.55
N VAL A 213 -1.03 29.74 -8.00
CA VAL A 213 -0.46 29.07 -6.83
C VAL A 213 0.34 27.86 -7.29
N HIS A 214 1.53 27.68 -6.72
CA HIS A 214 2.47 26.61 -7.10
C HIS A 214 2.73 25.72 -5.87
N HIS A 215 2.03 24.59 -5.79
CA HIS A 215 2.22 23.60 -4.73
C HIS A 215 3.34 22.61 -5.11
N PRO A 216 4.12 22.09 -4.15
CA PRO A 216 4.04 22.33 -2.70
C PRO A 216 4.75 23.61 -2.21
N TYR A 217 5.28 24.46 -3.11
CA TYR A 217 6.11 25.61 -2.74
C TYR A 217 5.39 26.74 -2.02
N HIS A 218 4.15 27.00 -2.43
CA HIS A 218 3.25 27.92 -1.75
C HIS A 218 2.40 27.16 -0.73
N SER A 219 2.26 27.72 0.47
CA SER A 219 1.47 27.15 1.57
C SER A 219 0.01 26.94 1.17
N PHE A 220 -0.45 25.68 1.20
CA PHE A 220 -1.84 25.31 0.95
C PHE A 220 -2.82 25.95 1.93
N GLU A 221 -2.43 26.03 3.21
CA GLU A 221 -3.23 26.68 4.25
C GLU A 221 -3.44 28.17 3.92
N ALA A 222 -2.36 28.87 3.55
CA ALA A 222 -2.39 30.30 3.28
C ALA A 222 -3.07 30.67 1.95
N THR A 223 -3.19 29.72 1.01
CA THR A 223 -3.79 29.93 -0.32
C THR A 223 -5.17 29.29 -0.44
N THR A 224 -5.21 27.98 -0.73
CA THR A 224 -6.40 27.23 -1.15
C THR A 224 -7.37 27.05 0.00
N GLN A 225 -6.88 26.67 1.18
CA GLN A 225 -7.73 26.53 2.37
C GLN A 225 -8.29 27.89 2.80
N ARG A 226 -7.48 28.94 2.80
CA ARG A 226 -7.93 30.32 3.08
C ARG A 226 -9.01 30.79 2.11
N PHE A 227 -8.90 30.46 0.82
CA PHE A 227 -9.92 30.74 -0.18
C PHE A 227 -11.24 30.02 0.13
N LEU A 228 -11.19 28.71 0.36
CA LEU A 228 -12.38 27.90 0.66
C LEU A 228 -13.06 28.35 1.95
N ARG A 229 -12.31 28.60 3.03
CA ARG A 229 -12.87 29.00 4.34
C ARG A 229 -13.58 30.35 4.32
N ARG A 230 -13.18 31.26 3.41
CA ARG A 230 -13.78 32.61 3.31
C ARG A 230 -14.97 32.68 2.34
N ARG A 231 -15.28 31.60 1.63
CA ARG A 231 -16.49 31.53 0.79
C ARG A 231 -17.71 31.61 1.70
N ARG A 232 -18.39 32.77 1.74
CA ARG A 232 -19.74 32.84 2.33
C ARG A 232 -20.67 31.91 1.53
N PRO A 233 -21.60 31.17 2.18
CA PRO A 233 -22.64 30.47 1.45
C PRO A 233 -23.39 31.49 0.58
N ILE A 234 -23.57 31.16 -0.70
CA ILE A 234 -24.38 31.94 -1.62
C ILE A 234 -25.78 31.94 -1.01
N ARG A 235 -26.22 33.08 -0.45
CA ARG A 235 -27.63 33.27 -0.10
C ARG A 235 -28.37 33.30 -1.43
N THR A 236 -29.03 32.20 -1.77
CA THR A 236 -30.04 32.18 -2.82
C THR A 236 -31.10 33.21 -2.45
N PRO A 237 -31.42 34.19 -3.32
CA PRO A 237 -32.51 35.11 -3.01
C PRO A 237 -33.80 34.30 -2.93
N SER A 238 -34.46 34.37 -1.77
CA SER A 238 -35.83 33.87 -1.58
C SER A 238 -36.72 34.57 -2.61
N ARG A 239 -37.29 33.77 -3.51
CA ARG A 239 -38.42 34.21 -4.35
C ARG A 239 -39.68 34.32 -3.52
#